data_AF-A0A9W8EYH9-F1
#
_entry.id   AF-A0A9W8EYH9-F1
#
_cell.length_a   1.000
_cell.length_b   1.000
_cell.length_c   1.000
_cell.angle_alpha   90.00
_cell.angle_beta   90.00
_cell.angle_gamma   90.00
#
_symmetry.space_group_name_H-M   'P 1'
#
loop_
_entity.id
_entity.type
_entity.pdbx_description
1 polymer ?
#
loop_
_entity_poly.entity_id
_entity_poly.type
_entity_poly.pdbx_seq_one_letter_code
_entity_poly.pdbx_strand_id
1 'polypeptide(L)'
;MDVIKDNFGQALTEFTAAIGACDFAALDMEMTGLYEGREFQPSRDDSCDERYAKLKRSVEAFGVVQVGICLFTWKADGHSGFYEAQPFNFNVFPASTVGADAGFSSRASALAFLAKNSFDFNKWVYQGVPYLRTSTANSMRAERTRLLTRRKRSVAPDDRHTKFAADVERALLEFIKSSEPMLRYELANSYERKLVHDAVASHDTLGTRSRMGAIEVFKGTPRSMARHIAHKIKAFNSSVDDAHGFTRIIDLLSASRKPIIGHNMLLDVLHALQKFVSDLPPLRTDVEHDIAQFLPVLIDTKYIIESTPSVKARYGTSSLDEIAPVLEQEDNASIRFHPRFTRNVSHSMHEAGYDAYMTGATFIRLLKLDGSIDLAIYKYVNRLYAATAEGIYWEIKPDKPAV
;
A
#
# COMPACT_ATOMS: atom_id res chain seq x y z
N MET A 1 16.88 -7.88 0.32
CA MET A 1 17.00 -6.92 1.43
C MET A 1 15.78 -7.08 2.29
N ASP A 2 15.99 -7.49 3.53
CA ASP A 2 14.92 -7.57 4.53
C ASP A 2 14.67 -6.18 5.13
N VAL A 3 13.45 -5.67 4.95
CA VAL A 3 13.08 -4.29 5.24
C VAL A 3 12.09 -4.24 6.40
N ILE A 4 12.44 -3.43 7.39
CA ILE A 4 11.69 -3.15 8.61
C ILE A 4 11.68 -1.64 8.85
N LYS A 5 10.94 -1.17 9.86
CA LYS A 5 10.80 0.24 10.21
C LYS A 5 12.13 0.99 10.30
N ASP A 6 13.13 0.40 10.95
CA ASP A 6 14.41 1.07 11.23
C ASP A 6 15.27 1.31 9.99
N ASN A 7 15.23 0.40 9.01
CA ASN A 7 16.00 0.53 7.77
C ASN A 7 15.16 1.02 6.57
N PHE A 8 13.87 1.30 6.76
CA PHE A 8 12.97 1.69 5.68
C PHE A 8 13.43 2.95 4.93
N GLY A 9 13.99 3.95 5.62
CA GLY A 9 14.49 5.17 4.96
C GLY A 9 15.63 4.88 3.97
N GLN A 10 16.54 3.97 4.33
CA GLN A 10 17.59 3.50 3.42
C GLN A 10 16.99 2.68 2.27
N ALA A 11 16.12 1.71 2.59
CA ALA A 11 15.48 0.86 1.61
C ALA A 11 14.70 1.67 0.56
N LEU A 12 13.96 2.71 0.99
CA LEU A 12 13.22 3.60 0.11
C LEU A 12 14.13 4.36 -0.86
N THR A 13 15.28 4.84 -0.38
CA THR A 13 16.27 5.52 -1.24
C THR A 13 16.83 4.56 -2.29
N GLU A 14 17.22 3.35 -1.87
CA GLU A 14 17.76 2.32 -2.76
C GLU A 14 16.70 1.84 -3.77
N PHE A 15 15.46 1.62 -3.31
CA PHE A 15 14.33 1.23 -4.16
C PHE A 15 14.01 2.32 -5.18
N THR A 16 14.01 3.59 -4.80
CA THR A 16 13.73 4.72 -5.71
C THR A 16 14.74 4.80 -6.86
N ALA A 17 16.02 4.55 -6.58
CA ALA A 17 17.05 4.48 -7.62
C ALA A 17 16.87 3.24 -8.52
N ALA A 18 16.60 2.09 -7.91
CA ALA A 18 16.48 0.82 -8.62
C ALA A 18 15.23 0.75 -9.52
N ILE A 19 14.06 1.21 -9.05
CA ILE A 19 12.80 1.18 -9.84
C ILE A 19 12.88 2.08 -11.08
N GLY A 20 13.66 3.17 -11.01
CA GLY A 20 13.90 4.03 -12.16
C GLY A 20 14.75 3.37 -13.25
N ALA A 21 15.63 2.44 -12.87
CA ALA A 21 16.56 1.77 -13.78
C ALA A 21 16.08 0.39 -14.25
N CYS A 22 15.17 -0.27 -13.53
CA CYS A 22 14.75 -1.63 -13.84
C CYS A 22 13.92 -1.73 -15.13
N ASP A 23 13.87 -2.91 -15.71
CA ASP A 23 13.02 -3.21 -16.87
C ASP A 23 11.63 -3.61 -16.44
N PHE A 24 11.53 -4.41 -15.38
CA PHE A 24 10.27 -4.85 -14.77
C PHE A 24 10.45 -5.15 -13.28
N ALA A 25 9.34 -5.30 -12.58
CA ALA A 25 9.29 -5.72 -11.19
C ALA A 25 8.45 -6.99 -11.05
N ALA A 26 8.83 -7.89 -10.15
CA ALA A 26 8.00 -9.01 -9.72
C ALA A 26 7.47 -8.77 -8.32
N LEU A 27 6.21 -9.16 -8.06
CA LEU A 27 5.48 -8.92 -6.82
C LEU A 27 4.92 -10.24 -6.27
N ASP A 28 5.04 -10.40 -4.96
CA ASP A 28 4.40 -11.48 -4.19
C ASP A 28 4.04 -10.96 -2.78
N MET A 29 3.02 -11.53 -2.14
CA MET A 29 2.60 -11.11 -0.79
C MET A 29 2.26 -12.30 0.11
N GLU A 30 2.56 -12.12 1.39
CA GLU A 30 2.09 -13.02 2.45
C GLU A 30 0.93 -12.37 3.21
N MET A 31 -0.12 -13.13 3.49
CA MET A 31 -1.36 -12.63 4.10
C MET A 31 -1.73 -13.37 5.39
N THR A 32 -2.53 -12.72 6.24
CA THR A 32 -3.11 -13.35 7.45
C THR A 32 -4.20 -14.38 7.14
N GLY A 33 -4.59 -14.53 5.88
CA GLY A 33 -5.57 -15.49 5.39
C GLY A 33 -5.83 -15.30 3.90
N LEU A 34 -6.26 -16.37 3.23
CA LEU A 34 -6.57 -16.34 1.78
C LEU A 34 -8.05 -16.14 1.49
N TYR A 35 -8.92 -16.92 2.16
CA TYR A 35 -10.37 -16.92 1.90
C TYR A 35 -11.16 -16.96 3.22
N GLU A 36 -12.29 -16.26 3.32
CA GLU A 36 -13.07 -16.14 4.58
C GLU A 36 -13.86 -17.42 4.95
N GLY A 37 -14.14 -18.28 3.99
CA GLY A 37 -14.91 -19.50 4.16
C GLY A 37 -14.63 -20.49 3.03
N ARG A 38 -15.14 -21.72 3.14
CA ARG A 38 -15.08 -22.69 2.02
C ARG A 38 -15.95 -22.21 0.86
N GLU A 39 -17.09 -21.61 1.19
CA GLU A 39 -18.05 -21.00 0.27
C GLU A 39 -17.48 -19.80 -0.51
N PHE A 40 -16.45 -19.14 0.04
CA PHE A 40 -15.76 -18.02 -0.61
C PHE A 40 -14.47 -18.43 -1.32
N GLN A 41 -14.17 -19.73 -1.39
CA GLN A 41 -13.05 -20.19 -2.20
C GLN A 41 -13.40 -20.04 -3.70
N PRO A 42 -12.39 -19.68 -4.51
CA PRO A 42 -12.42 -19.83 -5.95
C PRO A 42 -12.98 -21.18 -6.41
N SER A 43 -14.05 -21.16 -7.20
CA SER A 43 -14.56 -22.32 -7.93
C SER A 43 -14.37 -22.13 -9.43
N ARG A 44 -14.21 -23.24 -10.16
CA ARG A 44 -14.23 -23.24 -11.63
C ARG A 44 -15.62 -22.94 -12.19
N ASP A 45 -16.66 -23.04 -11.37
CA ASP A 45 -18.03 -22.73 -11.76
C ASP A 45 -18.38 -21.25 -11.54
N ASP A 46 -17.48 -20.47 -10.92
CA ASP A 46 -17.71 -19.03 -10.71
C ASP A 46 -17.75 -18.30 -12.05
N SER A 47 -18.68 -17.36 -12.21
CA SER A 47 -18.49 -16.22 -13.11
C SER A 47 -17.34 -15.32 -12.62
N CYS A 48 -16.83 -14.44 -13.49
CA CYS A 48 -15.81 -13.48 -13.06
C CYS A 48 -16.34 -12.51 -11.99
N ASP A 49 -17.63 -12.15 -12.06
CA ASP A 49 -18.29 -11.28 -11.08
C ASP A 49 -18.46 -11.97 -9.71
N GLU A 50 -18.84 -13.24 -9.69
CA GLU A 50 -18.87 -14.04 -8.44
C GLU A 50 -17.46 -14.23 -7.87
N ARG A 51 -16.48 -14.51 -8.74
CA ARG A 51 -15.08 -14.60 -8.33
C ARG A 51 -14.64 -13.31 -7.66
N TYR A 52 -14.94 -12.16 -8.26
CA TYR A 52 -14.62 -10.86 -7.68
C TYR A 52 -15.25 -10.69 -6.30
N ALA A 53 -16.55 -10.94 -6.18
CA ALA A 53 -17.27 -10.75 -4.92
C ALA A 53 -16.67 -11.59 -3.77
N LYS A 54 -16.29 -12.84 -4.06
CA LYS A 54 -15.61 -13.73 -3.11
C LYS A 54 -14.24 -13.21 -2.69
N LEU A 55 -13.42 -12.78 -3.67
CA LEU A 55 -12.08 -12.28 -3.40
C LEU A 55 -12.11 -10.94 -2.67
N LYS A 56 -12.97 -10.01 -3.09
CA LYS A 56 -13.16 -8.70 -2.44
C LYS A 56 -13.42 -8.87 -0.94
N ARG A 57 -14.36 -9.73 -0.58
CA ARG A 57 -14.72 -10.01 0.81
C ARG A 57 -13.53 -10.52 1.62
N SER A 58 -12.74 -11.43 1.04
CA SER A 58 -11.54 -11.97 1.66
C SER A 58 -10.42 -10.93 1.81
N VAL A 59 -10.19 -10.14 0.76
CA VAL A 59 -9.19 -9.08 0.71
C VAL A 59 -9.49 -7.97 1.73
N GLU A 60 -10.76 -7.61 1.92
CA GLU A 60 -11.17 -6.65 2.94
C GLU A 60 -10.91 -7.18 4.35
N ALA A 61 -11.19 -8.47 4.59
CA ALA A 61 -11.04 -9.10 5.90
C ALA A 61 -9.58 -9.33 6.32
N PHE A 62 -8.71 -9.81 5.44
CA PHE A 62 -7.35 -10.22 5.81
C PHE A 62 -6.31 -9.11 5.63
N GLY A 63 -5.27 -9.15 6.46
CA GLY A 63 -4.13 -8.24 6.42
C GLY A 63 -3.00 -8.80 5.55
N VAL A 64 -2.10 -7.91 5.13
CA VAL A 64 -0.83 -8.26 4.47
C VAL A 64 0.27 -8.16 5.50
N VAL A 65 1.11 -9.17 5.61
CA VAL A 65 2.18 -9.24 6.63
C VAL A 65 3.56 -8.98 6.04
N GLN A 66 3.73 -9.35 4.77
CA GLN A 66 4.98 -9.18 4.04
C GLN A 66 4.66 -8.90 2.57
N VAL A 67 5.44 -8.00 1.95
CA VAL A 67 5.37 -7.72 0.52
C VAL A 67 6.76 -7.92 -0.07
N GLY A 68 6.85 -8.84 -1.02
CA GLY A 68 8.03 -9.12 -1.80
C GLY A 68 8.02 -8.34 -3.10
N ILE A 69 9.07 -7.58 -3.36
CA ILE A 69 9.26 -6.91 -4.66
C ILE A 69 10.67 -7.18 -5.14
N CYS A 70 10.81 -7.85 -6.28
CA CYS A 70 12.11 -8.05 -6.93
C CYS A 70 12.20 -7.23 -8.21
N LEU A 71 13.18 -6.33 -8.26
CA LEU A 71 13.44 -5.50 -9.44
C LEU A 71 14.47 -6.19 -10.33
N PHE A 72 14.19 -6.28 -11.63
CA PHE A 72 15.06 -6.92 -12.61
C PHE A 72 15.56 -5.90 -13.64
N THR A 73 16.87 -5.85 -13.83
CA THR A 73 17.53 -4.93 -14.78
C THR A 73 18.47 -5.71 -15.68
N TRP A 74 18.28 -5.62 -17.00
CA TRP A 74 19.18 -6.18 -17.99
C TRP A 74 20.53 -5.46 -17.95
N LYS A 75 21.61 -6.24 -17.84
CA LYS A 75 23.00 -5.78 -17.93
C LYS A 75 23.63 -6.41 -19.16
N ALA A 76 23.93 -5.56 -20.14
CA ALA A 76 24.68 -5.98 -21.31
C ALA A 76 26.15 -6.24 -20.95
N ASP A 77 26.71 -7.32 -21.49
CA ASP A 77 28.11 -7.73 -21.36
C ASP A 77 28.63 -8.16 -22.75
N GLY A 78 29.00 -7.17 -23.56
CA GLY A 78 29.40 -7.39 -24.96
C GLY A 78 28.25 -7.88 -25.84
N HIS A 79 28.39 -9.08 -26.42
CA HIS A 79 27.37 -9.73 -27.26
C HIS A 79 26.38 -10.60 -26.45
N SER A 80 26.51 -10.64 -25.13
CA SER A 80 25.61 -11.34 -24.22
C SER A 80 25.17 -10.41 -23.09
N GLY A 81 24.47 -10.94 -22.10
CA GLY A 81 24.08 -10.19 -20.92
C GLY A 81 23.39 -11.07 -19.90
N PHE A 82 23.02 -10.46 -18.78
CA PHE A 82 22.29 -11.12 -17.70
C PHE A 82 21.30 -10.14 -17.08
N TYR A 83 20.25 -10.65 -16.46
CA TYR A 83 19.39 -9.85 -15.59
C TYR A 83 20.01 -9.76 -14.20
N GLU A 84 20.17 -8.55 -13.70
CA GLU A 84 20.48 -8.29 -12.30
C GLU A 84 19.18 -8.19 -11.49
N ALA A 85 19.09 -8.99 -10.43
CA ALA A 85 17.93 -9.08 -9.54
C ALA A 85 18.20 -8.37 -8.19
N GLN A 86 17.22 -7.60 -7.73
CA GLN A 86 17.23 -6.86 -6.47
C GLN A 86 15.96 -7.16 -5.66
N PRO A 87 15.93 -8.25 -4.87
CA PRO A 87 14.77 -8.62 -4.07
C PRO A 87 14.67 -7.78 -2.79
N PHE A 88 13.52 -7.17 -2.56
CA PHE A 88 13.16 -6.50 -1.32
C PHE A 88 12.04 -7.28 -0.64
N ASN A 89 12.18 -7.47 0.67
CA ASN A 89 11.24 -8.16 1.50
C ASN A 89 10.73 -7.20 2.57
N PHE A 90 9.59 -6.56 2.33
CA PHE A 90 9.04 -5.54 3.22
C PHE A 90 8.12 -6.19 4.26
N ASN A 91 8.51 -6.13 5.53
CA ASN A 91 7.64 -6.51 6.64
C ASN A 91 6.75 -5.31 6.94
N VAL A 92 5.43 -5.45 6.82
CA VAL A 92 4.49 -4.33 6.84
C VAL A 92 3.42 -4.50 7.91
N PHE A 93 3.03 -3.42 8.57
CA PHE A 93 1.99 -3.45 9.60
C PHE A 93 1.06 -2.23 9.47
N PRO A 94 -0.26 -2.35 9.67
CA PRO A 94 -1.16 -1.21 9.53
C PRO A 94 -0.76 -0.05 10.47
N ALA A 95 -0.81 1.18 9.97
CA ALA A 95 -0.51 2.35 10.79
C ALA A 95 -1.55 2.52 11.93
N SER A 96 -1.05 2.73 13.15
CA SER A 96 -1.84 3.05 14.35
C SER A 96 -1.65 4.51 14.81
N THR A 97 -1.05 5.33 13.96
CA THR A 97 -0.75 6.75 14.22
C THR A 97 -1.71 7.64 13.43
N VAL A 98 -1.64 8.96 13.64
CA VAL A 98 -2.48 9.98 12.98
C VAL A 98 -4.00 9.76 13.09
N GLY A 99 -4.46 8.92 14.02
CA GLY A 99 -5.87 8.56 14.17
C GLY A 99 -6.33 7.43 13.26
N ALA A 100 -5.40 6.74 12.60
CA ALA A 100 -5.67 5.47 11.92
C ALA A 100 -5.69 4.33 12.95
N ASP A 101 -6.66 3.43 12.82
CA ASP A 101 -6.80 2.21 13.62
C ASP A 101 -7.47 1.14 12.75
N ALA A 102 -6.67 0.38 12.02
CA ALA A 102 -7.16 -0.60 11.07
C ALA A 102 -7.33 -1.97 11.72
N GLY A 103 -8.56 -2.51 11.68
CA GLY A 103 -8.84 -3.90 12.03
C GLY A 103 -8.53 -4.85 10.89
N PHE A 104 -8.12 -6.07 11.21
CA PHE A 104 -7.99 -7.18 10.26
C PHE A 104 -8.29 -8.52 10.96
N SER A 105 -8.68 -9.51 10.18
CA SER A 105 -8.92 -10.89 10.60
C SER A 105 -7.70 -11.78 10.30
N SER A 106 -7.66 -12.96 10.91
CA SER A 106 -6.64 -13.98 10.63
C SER A 106 -7.26 -15.37 10.52
N ARG A 107 -6.68 -16.22 9.68
CA ARG A 107 -6.97 -17.67 9.63
C ARG A 107 -5.93 -18.42 10.43
N ALA A 108 -6.39 -19.29 11.33
CA ALA A 108 -5.49 -20.16 12.11
C ALA A 108 -4.58 -21.00 11.19
N SER A 109 -5.10 -21.50 10.06
CA SER A 109 -4.30 -22.28 9.10
C SER A 109 -3.22 -21.44 8.41
N ALA A 110 -3.49 -20.17 8.09
CA ALA A 110 -2.52 -19.28 7.47
C ALA A 110 -1.41 -18.92 8.47
N LEU A 111 -1.77 -18.57 9.71
CA LEU A 111 -0.78 -18.31 10.75
C LEU A 111 0.07 -19.54 11.06
N ALA A 112 -0.54 -20.74 11.10
CA ALA A 112 0.20 -21.98 11.30
C ALA A 112 1.15 -22.30 10.13
N PHE A 113 0.73 -22.02 8.90
CA PHE A 113 1.57 -22.17 7.71
C PHE A 113 2.77 -21.21 7.74
N LEU A 114 2.53 -19.92 7.99
CA LEU A 114 3.59 -18.92 8.14
C LEU A 114 4.56 -19.29 9.28
N ALA A 115 4.04 -19.73 10.43
CA ALA A 115 4.88 -20.19 11.55
C ALA A 115 5.75 -21.40 11.16
N LYS A 116 5.19 -22.35 10.41
CA LYS A 116 5.93 -23.53 9.90
C LYS A 116 7.05 -23.11 8.95
N ASN A 117 6.87 -22.05 8.19
CA ASN A 117 7.87 -21.47 7.29
C ASN A 117 8.74 -20.39 7.99
N SER A 118 8.84 -20.43 9.32
CA SER A 118 9.73 -19.56 10.11
C SER A 118 9.42 -18.06 10.02
N PHE A 119 8.17 -17.68 9.72
CA PHE A 119 7.75 -16.28 9.77
C PHE A 119 7.82 -15.72 11.19
N ASP A 120 8.46 -14.55 11.35
CA ASP A 120 8.59 -13.88 12.65
C ASP A 120 7.44 -12.89 12.90
N PHE A 121 6.41 -13.35 13.61
CA PHE A 121 5.26 -12.53 13.99
C PHE A 121 5.62 -11.37 14.93
N ASN A 122 6.66 -11.50 15.76
CA ASN A 122 7.08 -10.42 16.64
C ASN A 122 7.71 -9.31 15.82
N LYS A 123 8.60 -9.66 14.89
CA LYS A 123 9.18 -8.71 13.94
C LYS A 123 8.10 -8.03 13.11
N TRP A 124 7.10 -8.76 12.63
CA TRP A 124 5.97 -8.21 11.90
C TRP A 124 5.24 -7.11 12.69
N VAL A 125 4.89 -7.36 13.96
CA VAL A 125 4.13 -6.41 14.78
C VAL A 125 5.01 -5.27 15.32
N TYR A 126 6.19 -5.56 15.86
CA TYR A 126 7.04 -4.56 16.51
C TYR A 126 7.83 -3.70 15.52
N GLN A 127 8.24 -4.29 14.40
CA GLN A 127 9.19 -3.69 13.45
C GLN A 127 8.61 -3.56 12.04
N GLY A 128 7.34 -3.92 11.82
CA GLY A 128 6.66 -3.72 10.55
C GLY A 128 6.66 -2.24 10.14
N VAL A 129 6.99 -1.98 8.88
CA VAL A 129 6.87 -0.66 8.27
C VAL A 129 5.38 -0.28 8.27
N PRO A 130 5.00 0.88 8.84
CA PRO A 130 3.60 1.30 8.81
C PRO A 130 3.11 1.48 7.38
N TYR A 131 1.83 1.24 7.14
CA TYR A 131 1.19 1.64 5.89
C TYR A 131 -0.16 2.30 6.15
N LEU A 132 -0.47 3.27 5.31
CA LEU A 132 -1.74 3.98 5.23
C LEU A 132 -2.09 4.15 3.76
N ARG A 133 -3.37 4.02 3.40
CA ARG A 133 -3.79 4.09 2.00
C ARG A 133 -3.58 5.48 1.41
N THR A 134 -3.24 5.56 0.14
CA THR A 134 -3.10 6.82 -0.60
C THR A 134 -4.38 7.65 -0.56
N SER A 135 -5.54 7.04 -0.78
CA SER A 135 -6.84 7.74 -0.70
C SER A 135 -7.12 8.28 0.72
N THR A 136 -6.80 7.50 1.75
CA THR A 136 -6.97 7.89 3.16
C THR A 136 -6.03 9.01 3.54
N ALA A 137 -4.73 8.89 3.23
CA ALA A 137 -3.73 9.93 3.47
C ALA A 137 -4.13 11.26 2.79
N ASN A 138 -4.57 11.21 1.53
CA ASN A 138 -5.05 12.38 0.81
C ASN A 138 -6.28 13.02 1.45
N SER A 139 -7.24 12.20 1.86
CA SER A 139 -8.46 12.66 2.55
C SER A 139 -8.13 13.32 3.89
N MET A 140 -7.22 12.73 4.68
CA MET A 140 -6.76 13.29 5.96
C MET A 140 -6.03 14.62 5.77
N ARG A 141 -5.13 14.72 4.77
CA ARG A 141 -4.42 15.99 4.45
C ARG A 141 -5.41 17.07 4.02
N ALA A 142 -6.36 16.74 3.16
CA ALA A 142 -7.38 17.66 2.68
C ALA A 142 -8.31 18.13 3.82
N GLU A 143 -8.79 17.19 4.64
CA GLU A 143 -9.63 17.49 5.80
C GLU A 143 -8.87 18.35 6.81
N ARG A 144 -7.63 18.00 7.15
CA ARG A 144 -6.82 18.79 8.10
C ARG A 144 -6.55 20.19 7.58
N THR A 145 -6.20 20.32 6.31
CA THR A 145 -6.01 21.63 5.66
C THR A 145 -7.29 22.43 5.74
N ARG A 146 -8.44 21.84 5.36
CA ARG A 146 -9.75 22.47 5.46
C ARG A 146 -10.06 22.90 6.89
N LEU A 147 -9.85 22.06 7.90
CA LEU A 147 -10.12 22.41 9.30
C LEU A 147 -9.28 23.59 9.81
N LEU A 148 -8.03 23.71 9.35
CA LEU A 148 -7.12 24.77 9.79
C LEU A 148 -7.24 26.07 8.98
N THR A 149 -7.75 26.02 7.74
CA THR A 149 -7.89 27.20 6.87
C THR A 149 -9.33 27.69 6.75
N ARG A 150 -10.33 26.87 7.09
CA ARG A 150 -11.75 27.25 6.98
C ARG A 150 -12.05 28.40 7.93
N ARG A 151 -12.39 29.55 7.35
CA ARG A 151 -13.15 30.59 8.04
C ARG A 151 -14.63 30.15 8.11
N LYS A 152 -15.13 29.90 9.33
CA LYS A 152 -16.54 29.71 9.77
C LYS A 152 -17.20 28.31 9.71
N ARG A 153 -17.81 27.91 10.84
CA ARG A 153 -19.20 28.20 11.28
C ARG A 153 -19.19 28.16 12.81
N SER A 154 -19.82 29.13 13.49
CA SER A 154 -20.14 28.98 14.91
C SER A 154 -21.06 27.76 15.02
N VAL A 155 -20.56 26.67 15.58
CA VAL A 155 -21.47 25.65 16.10
C VAL A 155 -22.20 26.36 17.23
N ALA A 156 -23.53 26.49 17.11
CA ALA A 156 -24.30 26.99 18.24
C ALA A 156 -24.01 26.03 19.40
N PRO A 157 -23.47 26.53 20.52
CA PRO A 157 -23.25 25.69 21.68
C PRO A 157 -24.59 25.04 22.07
N ASP A 158 -24.54 23.81 22.57
CA ASP A 158 -25.73 23.24 23.19
C ASP A 158 -26.16 24.08 24.40
N ASP A 159 -27.40 23.89 24.87
CA ASP A 159 -27.97 24.68 25.96
C ASP A 159 -27.11 24.67 27.23
N ARG A 160 -26.32 23.60 27.45
CA ARG A 160 -25.46 23.43 28.62
C ARG A 160 -24.17 24.24 28.53
N HIS A 161 -23.66 24.51 27.33
CA HIS A 161 -22.39 25.22 27.11
C HIS A 161 -22.56 26.64 26.55
N THR A 162 -23.80 27.12 26.37
CA THR A 162 -24.07 28.49 25.90
C THR A 162 -23.41 29.56 26.77
N LYS A 163 -23.49 29.41 28.10
CA LYS A 163 -22.83 30.33 29.04
C LYS A 163 -21.31 30.29 28.89
N PHE A 164 -20.72 29.09 28.83
CA PHE A 164 -19.28 28.91 28.65
C PHE A 164 -18.79 29.57 27.35
N ALA A 165 -19.47 29.33 26.23
CA ALA A 165 -19.11 29.93 24.95
C ALA A 165 -19.18 31.48 24.98
N ALA A 166 -20.21 32.04 25.62
CA ALA A 166 -20.35 33.49 25.78
C ALA A 166 -19.26 34.09 26.69
N ASP A 167 -18.89 33.39 27.76
CA ASP A 167 -17.82 33.81 28.66
C ASP A 167 -16.44 33.74 27.99
N VAL A 168 -16.19 32.71 27.17
CA VAL A 168 -14.99 32.61 26.33
C VAL A 168 -14.91 33.80 25.37
N GLU A 169 -15.97 34.09 24.61
CA GLU A 169 -15.98 35.19 23.64
C GLU A 169 -15.70 36.54 24.31
N ARG A 170 -16.32 36.80 25.46
CA ARG A 170 -16.07 38.01 26.25
C ARG A 170 -14.62 38.12 26.69
N ALA A 171 -14.07 37.03 27.24
CA ALA A 171 -12.68 36.98 27.67
C ALA A 171 -11.70 37.16 26.50
N LEU A 172 -12.01 36.67 25.29
CA LEU A 172 -11.20 36.91 24.10
C LEU A 172 -11.20 38.39 23.69
N LEU A 173 -12.35 39.06 23.71
CA LEU A 173 -12.45 40.50 23.39
C LEU A 173 -11.70 41.39 24.39
N GLU A 174 -11.76 41.04 25.68
CA GLU A 174 -10.96 41.70 26.73
C GLU A 174 -9.47 41.40 26.56
N PHE A 175 -9.13 40.14 26.29
CA PHE A 175 -7.75 39.72 26.05
C PHE A 175 -7.14 40.48 24.86
N ILE A 176 -7.85 40.65 23.75
CA ILE A 176 -7.35 41.40 22.58
C ILE A 176 -6.89 42.82 22.97
N LYS A 177 -7.57 43.48 23.91
CA LYS A 177 -7.27 44.84 24.36
C LYS A 177 -6.20 44.91 25.45
N SER A 178 -5.90 43.80 26.12
CA SER A 178 -4.97 43.77 27.25
C SER A 178 -3.50 43.73 26.81
N SER A 179 -2.59 43.97 27.76
CA SER A 179 -1.15 43.74 27.59
C SER A 179 -0.73 42.28 27.84
N GLU A 180 -1.67 41.41 28.22
CA GLU A 180 -1.37 40.00 28.53
C GLU A 180 -0.87 39.25 27.28
N PRO A 181 0.18 38.41 27.42
CA PRO A 181 0.77 37.70 26.29
C PRO A 181 -0.05 36.48 25.86
N MET A 182 -0.78 35.85 26.79
CA MET A 182 -1.60 34.67 26.54
C MET A 182 -2.79 34.59 27.49
N LEU A 183 -3.82 33.84 27.08
CA LEU A 183 -4.96 33.44 27.92
C LEU A 183 -4.99 31.92 27.99
N ARG A 184 -5.16 31.35 29.18
CA ARG A 184 -5.16 29.90 29.39
C ARG A 184 -6.51 29.44 29.93
N TYR A 185 -7.07 28.41 29.30
CA TYR A 185 -8.27 27.73 29.78
C TYR A 185 -7.92 26.30 30.17
N GLU A 186 -8.17 25.95 31.42
CA GLU A 186 -8.25 24.55 31.86
C GLU A 186 -9.62 24.01 31.47
N LEU A 187 -9.67 22.88 30.77
CA LEU A 187 -10.88 22.40 30.10
C LEU A 187 -11.26 21.03 30.62
N ALA A 188 -12.54 20.82 30.90
CA ALA A 188 -13.05 19.57 31.44
C ALA A 188 -13.17 18.48 30.37
N ASN A 189 -13.43 18.85 29.11
CA ASN A 189 -13.68 17.90 28.03
C ASN A 189 -13.28 18.40 26.63
N SER A 190 -13.35 17.50 25.64
CA SER A 190 -13.01 17.79 24.23
C SER A 190 -14.00 18.75 23.55
N TYR A 191 -15.23 18.85 24.04
CA TYR A 191 -16.26 19.73 23.50
C TYR A 191 -16.00 21.20 23.89
N GLU A 192 -15.71 21.50 25.16
CA GLU A 192 -15.26 22.83 25.60
C GLU A 192 -14.00 23.27 24.85
N ARG A 193 -13.05 22.35 24.66
CA ARG A 193 -11.85 22.60 23.84
C ARG A 193 -12.18 23.02 22.43
N LYS A 194 -13.15 22.34 21.80
CA LYS A 194 -13.64 22.69 20.47
C LYS A 194 -14.28 24.08 20.46
N LEU A 195 -15.10 24.42 21.46
CA LEU A 195 -15.71 25.74 21.57
C LEU A 195 -14.68 26.87 21.67
N VAL A 196 -13.59 26.69 22.44
CA VAL A 196 -12.50 27.68 22.49
C VAL A 196 -11.78 27.79 21.15
N HIS A 197 -11.50 26.67 20.46
CA HIS A 197 -10.93 26.71 19.11
C HIS A 197 -11.83 27.46 18.13
N ASP A 198 -13.14 27.25 18.19
CA ASP A 198 -14.12 27.90 17.33
C ASP A 198 -14.22 29.41 17.58
N ALA A 199 -14.21 29.83 18.86
CA ALA A 199 -14.21 31.25 19.24
C ALA A 199 -12.92 31.96 18.78
N VAL A 200 -11.75 31.34 18.99
CA VAL A 200 -10.46 31.89 18.54
C VAL A 200 -10.38 31.97 17.02
N ALA A 201 -10.95 31.01 16.28
CA ALA A 201 -10.95 31.02 14.82
C ALA A 201 -11.75 32.18 14.20
N SER A 202 -12.58 32.89 14.99
CA SER A 202 -13.27 34.11 14.56
C SER A 202 -12.38 35.36 14.59
N HIS A 203 -11.14 35.23 15.08
CA HIS A 203 -10.21 36.34 15.29
C HIS A 203 -8.90 36.13 14.51
N ASP A 204 -8.62 36.98 13.53
CA ASP A 204 -7.44 36.85 12.64
C ASP A 204 -6.08 37.07 13.33
N THR A 205 -6.11 37.63 14.54
CA THR A 205 -4.93 37.96 15.34
C THR A 205 -4.71 37.01 16.50
N LEU A 206 -5.56 35.99 16.66
CA LEU A 206 -5.47 35.03 17.74
C LEU A 206 -5.10 33.64 17.23
N GLY A 207 -4.31 32.93 18.02
CA GLY A 207 -3.89 31.56 17.74
C GLY A 207 -4.06 30.69 18.97
N THR A 208 -4.15 29.37 18.75
CA THR A 208 -4.25 28.39 19.84
C THR A 208 -3.06 27.44 19.87
N ARG A 209 -2.69 27.04 21.09
CA ARG A 209 -1.70 26.01 21.39
C ARG A 209 -2.29 25.03 22.41
N SER A 210 -2.34 23.76 22.05
CA SER A 210 -2.85 22.71 22.95
C SER A 210 -1.80 22.37 24.01
N ARG A 211 -2.26 22.21 25.25
CA ARG A 211 -1.53 21.65 26.39
C ARG A 211 -2.29 20.48 26.98
N MET A 212 -1.60 19.66 27.78
CA MET A 212 -2.26 18.62 28.57
C MET A 212 -3.26 19.29 29.53
N GLY A 213 -4.53 18.90 29.48
CA GLY A 213 -5.61 19.51 30.28
C GLY A 213 -6.08 20.90 29.82
N ALA A 214 -5.23 21.68 29.14
CA ALA A 214 -5.51 23.08 28.85
C ALA A 214 -5.41 23.47 27.36
N ILE A 215 -5.86 24.68 27.05
CA ILE A 215 -5.59 25.39 25.80
C ILE A 215 -5.06 26.78 26.10
N GLU A 216 -3.98 27.16 25.42
CA GLU A 216 -3.39 28.49 25.48
C GLU A 216 -3.78 29.26 24.20
N VAL A 217 -4.36 30.44 24.39
CA VAL A 217 -4.68 31.40 23.34
C VAL A 217 -3.61 32.49 23.36
N PHE A 218 -3.05 32.84 22.21
CA PHE A 218 -1.99 33.85 22.10
C PHE A 218 -2.28 34.84 20.97
N LYS A 219 -1.69 36.03 21.06
CA LYS A 219 -1.83 37.09 20.05
C LYS A 219 -0.77 36.99 18.96
N GLY A 220 -1.08 37.52 17.79
CA GLY A 220 -0.11 37.74 16.72
C GLY A 220 -0.69 38.55 15.57
N THR A 221 0.13 38.76 14.54
CA THR A 221 -0.32 39.39 13.29
C THR A 221 -0.97 38.35 12.37
N PRO A 222 -1.81 38.77 11.40
CA PRO A 222 -2.36 37.85 10.39
C PRO A 222 -1.27 37.02 9.69
N ARG A 223 -0.12 37.65 9.38
CA ARG A 223 1.04 36.96 8.81
C ARG A 223 1.65 35.93 9.77
N SER A 224 1.68 36.21 11.08
CA SER A 224 2.13 35.26 12.08
C SER A 224 1.17 34.08 12.22
N MET A 225 -0.15 34.33 12.21
CA MET A 225 -1.18 33.28 12.30
C MET A 225 -1.18 32.38 11.07
N ALA A 226 -1.04 32.95 9.86
CA ALA A 226 -0.89 32.17 8.64
C ALA A 226 0.34 31.24 8.68
N ARG A 227 1.47 31.73 9.18
CA ARG A 227 2.68 30.90 9.39
C ARG A 227 2.45 29.79 10.43
N HIS A 228 1.74 30.09 11.52
CA HIS A 228 1.39 29.10 12.54
C HIS A 228 0.50 27.99 11.97
N ILE A 229 -0.50 28.34 11.16
CA ILE A 229 -1.37 27.38 10.46
C ILE A 229 -0.54 26.52 9.49
N ALA A 230 0.29 27.15 8.66
CA ALA A 230 1.15 26.44 7.72
C ALA A 230 2.10 25.46 8.44
N HIS A 231 2.65 25.85 9.60
CA HIS A 231 3.47 24.98 10.42
C HIS A 231 2.68 23.77 10.97
N LYS A 232 1.45 23.98 11.44
CA LYS A 232 0.56 22.87 11.89
C LYS A 232 0.21 21.91 10.74
N ILE A 233 -0.07 22.42 9.55
CA ILE A 233 -0.32 21.60 8.36
C ILE A 233 0.93 20.80 8.01
N LYS A 234 2.10 21.46 7.96
CA LYS A 234 3.38 20.79 7.67
C LYS A 234 3.69 19.68 8.68
N ALA A 235 3.53 19.95 9.98
CA ALA A 235 3.76 18.96 11.02
C ALA A 235 2.82 17.76 10.90
N PHE A 236 1.52 18.01 10.64
CA PHE A 236 0.55 16.94 10.42
C PHE A 236 0.86 16.13 9.17
N ASN A 237 1.17 16.79 8.04
CA ASN A 237 1.52 16.11 6.80
C ASN A 237 2.76 15.22 6.99
N SER A 238 3.76 15.66 7.76
CA SER A 238 4.92 14.83 8.11
C SER A 238 4.50 13.57 8.86
N SER A 239 3.60 13.67 9.83
CA SER A 239 3.08 12.49 10.54
C SER A 239 2.26 11.57 9.62
N VAL A 240 1.53 12.14 8.65
CA VAL A 240 0.83 11.35 7.62
C VAL A 240 1.85 10.66 6.71
N ASP A 241 2.95 11.31 6.34
CA ASP A 241 4.01 10.71 5.52
C ASP A 241 4.68 9.53 6.24
N ASP A 242 4.89 9.65 7.55
CA ASP A 242 5.40 8.56 8.40
C ASP A 242 4.42 7.38 8.46
N ALA A 243 3.13 7.65 8.61
CA ALA A 243 2.07 6.62 8.60
C ALA A 243 1.88 5.99 7.21
N HIS A 244 2.04 6.78 6.14
CA HIS A 244 1.98 6.35 4.75
C HIS A 244 3.07 5.33 4.45
N GLY A 245 4.26 5.52 5.02
CA GLY A 245 5.29 4.49 5.16
C GLY A 245 5.48 3.63 3.92
N PHE A 246 5.22 2.32 4.02
CA PHE A 246 5.39 1.36 2.93
C PHE A 246 4.59 1.71 1.67
N THR A 247 3.42 2.33 1.80
CA THR A 247 2.61 2.74 0.64
C THR A 247 3.39 3.62 -0.34
N ARG A 248 4.43 4.34 0.12
CA ARG A 248 5.34 5.10 -0.76
C ARG A 248 6.06 4.21 -1.79
N ILE A 249 6.37 2.96 -1.44
CA ILE A 249 6.96 1.98 -2.37
C ILE A 249 5.94 1.62 -3.44
N ILE A 250 4.67 1.44 -3.05
CA ILE A 250 3.57 1.10 -3.95
C ILE A 250 3.25 2.28 -4.89
N ASP A 251 3.27 3.51 -4.37
CA ASP A 251 3.13 4.72 -5.19
C ASP A 251 4.27 4.82 -6.24
N LEU A 252 5.51 4.53 -5.84
CA LEU A 252 6.66 4.49 -6.77
C LEU A 252 6.50 3.39 -7.83
N LEU A 253 6.03 2.20 -7.43
CA LEU A 253 5.77 1.08 -8.33
C LEU A 253 4.74 1.49 -9.40
N SER A 254 3.61 2.07 -8.98
CA SER A 254 2.57 2.58 -9.87
C SER A 254 3.08 3.70 -10.79
N ALA A 255 3.79 4.69 -10.22
CA ALA A 255 4.32 5.83 -10.97
C ALA A 255 5.38 5.44 -12.01
N SER A 256 6.11 4.34 -11.79
CA SER A 256 7.12 3.85 -12.74
C SER A 256 6.52 3.37 -14.06
N ARG A 257 5.25 2.97 -14.06
CA ARG A 257 4.53 2.34 -15.19
C ARG A 257 5.27 1.12 -15.78
N LYS A 258 6.20 0.52 -15.02
CA LYS A 258 6.94 -0.67 -15.43
C LYS A 258 6.02 -1.90 -15.39
N PRO A 259 6.27 -2.93 -16.21
CA PRO A 259 5.56 -4.20 -16.12
C PRO A 259 5.71 -4.81 -14.72
N ILE A 260 4.59 -5.26 -14.16
CA ILE A 260 4.55 -5.99 -12.90
C ILE A 260 4.22 -7.45 -13.17
N ILE A 261 5.14 -8.31 -12.78
CA ILE A 261 5.07 -9.75 -12.96
C ILE A 261 4.61 -10.38 -11.65
N GLY A 262 3.73 -11.37 -11.74
CA GLY A 262 3.30 -12.15 -10.58
C GLY A 262 3.07 -13.61 -10.95
N HIS A 263 2.77 -14.44 -9.97
CA HIS A 263 2.39 -15.83 -10.17
C HIS A 263 1.06 -16.07 -9.47
N ASN A 264 -0.02 -16.35 -10.22
CA ASN A 264 -1.37 -16.45 -9.65
C ASN A 264 -1.80 -15.16 -8.91
N MET A 265 -1.49 -14.01 -9.49
CA MET A 265 -1.34 -12.75 -8.76
C MET A 265 -2.65 -11.96 -8.55
N LEU A 266 -3.80 -12.53 -8.90
CA LEU A 266 -5.09 -11.84 -8.81
C LEU A 266 -5.38 -11.39 -7.37
N LEU A 267 -5.08 -12.24 -6.39
CA LEU A 267 -5.29 -11.93 -4.97
C LEU A 267 -4.31 -10.85 -4.49
N ASP A 268 -3.04 -10.93 -4.89
CA ASP A 268 -1.99 -9.94 -4.57
C ASP A 268 -2.34 -8.55 -5.11
N VAL A 269 -2.79 -8.46 -6.35
CA VAL A 269 -3.19 -7.19 -6.99
C VAL A 269 -4.37 -6.57 -6.25
N LEU A 270 -5.37 -7.37 -5.86
CA LEU A 270 -6.52 -6.87 -5.10
C LEU A 270 -6.10 -6.43 -3.69
N HIS A 271 -5.21 -7.16 -3.01
CA HIS A 271 -4.64 -6.73 -1.73
C HIS A 271 -3.84 -5.43 -1.88
N ALA A 272 -3.02 -5.31 -2.92
CA ALA A 272 -2.23 -4.12 -3.19
C ALA A 272 -3.15 -2.88 -3.30
N LEU A 273 -4.22 -3.01 -4.09
CA LEU A 273 -5.20 -1.94 -4.27
C LEU A 273 -5.93 -1.64 -2.95
N GLN A 274 -6.52 -2.65 -2.29
CA GLN A 274 -7.29 -2.49 -1.06
C GLN A 274 -6.49 -1.88 0.09
N LYS A 275 -5.24 -2.30 0.29
CA LYS A 275 -4.45 -2.00 1.49
C LYS A 275 -3.57 -0.78 1.35
N PHE A 276 -3.18 -0.43 0.12
CA PHE A 276 -2.22 0.65 -0.11
C PHE A 276 -2.81 1.79 -0.95
N VAL A 277 -3.82 1.56 -1.79
CA VAL A 277 -4.32 2.60 -2.72
C VAL A 277 -5.67 3.16 -2.28
N SER A 278 -6.72 2.35 -2.32
CA SER A 278 -8.12 2.75 -2.10
C SER A 278 -8.99 1.58 -1.66
N ASP A 279 -10.24 1.84 -1.25
CA ASP A 279 -11.22 0.77 -1.07
C ASP A 279 -11.56 0.12 -2.41
N LEU A 280 -11.74 -1.20 -2.41
CA LEU A 280 -12.21 -1.95 -3.56
C LEU A 280 -13.66 -1.57 -3.88
N PRO A 281 -13.99 -1.23 -5.13
CA PRO A 281 -15.35 -0.87 -5.52
C PRO A 281 -16.29 -2.08 -5.48
N PRO A 282 -17.61 -1.88 -5.42
CA PRO A 282 -18.56 -3.00 -5.37
C PRO A 282 -18.64 -3.79 -6.69
N LEU A 283 -18.35 -3.17 -7.83
CA LEU A 283 -18.46 -3.78 -9.15
C LEU A 283 -17.11 -4.21 -9.69
N ARG A 284 -17.11 -5.34 -10.41
CA ARG A 284 -15.92 -5.87 -11.06
C ARG A 284 -15.31 -4.91 -12.09
N THR A 285 -16.16 -4.30 -12.91
CA THR A 285 -15.72 -3.39 -13.97
C THR A 285 -15.06 -2.12 -13.41
N ASP A 286 -15.48 -1.68 -12.23
CA ASP A 286 -14.84 -0.56 -11.54
C ASP A 286 -13.44 -0.96 -11.03
N VAL A 287 -13.28 -2.17 -10.48
CA VAL A 287 -11.95 -2.62 -10.03
C VAL A 287 -11.01 -2.87 -11.19
N GLU A 288 -11.51 -3.35 -12.33
CA GLU A 288 -10.69 -3.51 -13.55
C GLU A 288 -10.12 -2.17 -14.01
N HIS A 289 -10.93 -1.11 -13.96
CA HIS A 289 -10.51 0.24 -14.27
C HIS A 289 -9.46 0.76 -13.27
N ASP A 290 -9.72 0.59 -11.96
CA ASP A 290 -8.80 1.01 -10.90
C ASP A 290 -7.45 0.29 -11.01
N ILE A 291 -7.46 -1.03 -11.28
CA ILE A 291 -6.23 -1.82 -11.50
C ILE A 291 -5.49 -1.30 -12.73
N ALA A 292 -6.16 -1.07 -13.86
CA ALA A 292 -5.51 -0.59 -15.08
C ALA A 292 -4.86 0.80 -14.90
N GLN A 293 -5.46 1.67 -14.08
CA GLN A 293 -4.87 2.94 -13.70
C GLN A 293 -3.68 2.77 -12.76
N PHE A 294 -3.80 1.87 -11.78
CA PHE A 294 -2.77 1.63 -10.77
C PHE A 294 -1.54 0.90 -11.35
N LEU A 295 -1.71 -0.26 -11.98
CA LEU A 295 -0.67 -1.09 -12.59
C LEU A 295 -1.07 -1.43 -14.04
N PRO A 296 -0.55 -0.70 -15.04
CA PRO A 296 -1.07 -0.76 -16.41
C PRO A 296 -0.66 -2.00 -17.19
N VAL A 297 0.42 -2.65 -16.78
CA VAL A 297 0.99 -3.82 -17.45
C VAL A 297 1.24 -4.86 -16.39
N LEU A 298 0.32 -5.82 -16.31
CA LEU A 298 0.41 -6.99 -15.45
C LEU A 298 0.70 -8.23 -16.29
N ILE A 299 1.53 -9.13 -15.79
CA ILE A 299 1.81 -10.41 -16.43
C ILE A 299 1.79 -11.51 -15.37
N ASP A 300 0.88 -12.47 -15.52
CA ASP A 300 0.76 -13.61 -14.63
C ASP A 300 1.49 -14.84 -15.22
N THR A 301 2.59 -15.24 -14.59
CA THR A 301 3.39 -16.39 -15.03
C THR A 301 2.62 -17.71 -14.97
N LYS A 302 1.67 -17.86 -14.04
CA LYS A 302 0.82 -19.05 -13.99
C LYS A 302 -0.08 -19.11 -15.21
N TYR A 303 -0.62 -17.98 -15.64
CA TYR A 303 -1.38 -17.91 -16.89
C TYR A 303 -0.50 -18.24 -18.10
N ILE A 304 0.74 -17.74 -18.18
CA ILE A 304 1.67 -18.10 -19.27
C ILE A 304 1.84 -19.62 -19.35
N ILE A 305 2.13 -20.28 -18.22
CA ILE A 305 2.34 -21.73 -18.16
C ILE A 305 1.08 -22.49 -18.57
N GLU A 306 -0.08 -22.15 -17.98
CA GLU A 306 -1.34 -22.85 -18.20
C GLU A 306 -1.91 -22.66 -19.61
N SER A 307 -1.62 -21.52 -20.25
CA SER A 307 -2.07 -21.21 -21.60
C SER A 307 -1.09 -21.62 -22.71
N THR A 308 0.09 -22.15 -22.36
CA THR A 308 1.12 -22.56 -23.32
C THR A 308 1.26 -24.09 -23.31
N PRO A 309 0.63 -24.81 -24.26
CA PRO A 309 0.57 -26.28 -24.24
C PRO A 309 1.93 -26.97 -24.21
N SER A 310 2.94 -26.43 -24.89
CA SER A 310 4.30 -26.96 -24.91
C SER A 310 4.98 -26.89 -23.54
N VAL A 311 4.83 -25.77 -22.83
CA VAL A 311 5.35 -25.59 -21.46
C VAL A 311 4.62 -26.52 -20.50
N LYS A 312 3.28 -26.56 -20.56
CA LYS A 312 2.47 -27.43 -19.70
C LYS A 312 2.79 -28.91 -19.92
N ALA A 313 2.99 -29.35 -21.16
CA ALA A 313 3.36 -30.72 -21.48
C ALA A 313 4.78 -31.07 -21.00
N ARG A 314 5.71 -30.11 -21.03
CA ARG A 314 7.10 -30.31 -20.60
C ARG A 314 7.25 -30.46 -19.09
N TYR A 315 6.59 -29.60 -18.31
CA TYR A 315 6.79 -29.54 -16.85
C TYR A 315 5.68 -30.22 -16.05
N GLY A 316 4.49 -30.42 -16.60
CA GLY A 316 3.38 -31.13 -15.94
C GLY A 316 2.74 -30.40 -14.75
N THR A 317 3.28 -29.26 -14.35
CA THR A 317 2.82 -28.43 -13.23
C THR A 317 2.88 -26.95 -13.57
N SER A 318 2.07 -26.16 -12.88
CA SER A 318 2.09 -24.69 -12.91
C SER A 318 2.29 -24.10 -11.52
N SER A 319 2.71 -24.91 -10.55
CA SER A 319 3.06 -24.43 -9.20
C SER A 319 4.46 -23.84 -9.22
N LEU A 320 4.64 -22.65 -8.63
CA LEU A 320 5.91 -21.94 -8.65
C LEU A 320 7.04 -22.73 -7.96
N ASP A 321 6.73 -23.34 -6.81
CA ASP A 321 7.63 -24.17 -6.01
C ASP A 321 8.15 -25.41 -6.75
N GLU A 322 7.35 -25.95 -7.68
CA GLU A 322 7.72 -27.11 -8.48
C GLU A 322 8.43 -26.72 -9.79
N ILE A 323 7.92 -25.70 -10.51
CA ILE A 323 8.45 -25.37 -11.84
C ILE A 323 9.72 -24.53 -11.80
N ALA A 324 9.84 -23.60 -10.85
CA ALA A 324 10.93 -22.64 -10.83
C ALA A 324 12.31 -23.28 -10.60
N PRO A 325 12.47 -24.29 -9.69
CA PRO A 325 13.73 -25.01 -9.55
C PRO A 325 14.15 -25.78 -10.81
N VAL A 326 13.18 -26.37 -11.53
CA VAL A 326 13.47 -27.10 -12.78
C VAL A 326 13.95 -26.13 -13.86
N LEU A 327 13.28 -25.00 -14.01
CA LEU A 327 13.68 -23.94 -14.94
C LEU A 327 15.08 -23.38 -14.60
N GLU A 328 15.39 -23.21 -13.32
CA GLU A 328 16.71 -22.75 -12.88
C GLU A 328 17.84 -23.71 -13.22
N GLN A 329 17.60 -25.02 -13.13
CA GLN A 329 18.58 -26.03 -13.55
C GLN A 329 18.82 -26.01 -15.06
N GLU A 330 17.80 -25.70 -15.86
CA GLU A 330 17.89 -25.63 -17.32
C GLU A 330 18.58 -24.34 -17.81
N ASP A 331 18.46 -23.21 -17.10
CA ASP A 331 19.11 -21.93 -17.41
C ASP A 331 19.49 -21.12 -16.16
N ASN A 332 20.70 -21.40 -15.63
CA ASN A 332 21.22 -20.74 -14.43
C ASN A 332 22.09 -19.49 -14.73
N ALA A 333 22.56 -19.29 -15.96
CA ALA A 333 23.54 -18.24 -16.26
C ALA A 333 22.91 -16.85 -16.46
N SER A 334 21.59 -16.78 -16.58
CA SER A 334 20.86 -15.63 -17.09
C SER A 334 20.51 -14.57 -16.05
N ILE A 335 20.66 -14.89 -14.76
CA ILE A 335 20.23 -14.02 -13.66
C ILE A 335 21.30 -13.99 -12.58
N ARG A 336 21.60 -12.81 -12.05
CA ARG A 336 22.56 -12.61 -10.96
C ARG A 336 21.95 -11.68 -9.92
N PHE A 337 22.20 -11.93 -8.64
CA PHE A 337 21.84 -10.95 -7.60
C PHE A 337 22.78 -9.75 -7.65
N HIS A 338 22.21 -8.56 -7.47
CA HIS A 338 23.02 -7.35 -7.27
C HIS A 338 23.97 -7.55 -6.08
N PRO A 339 25.25 -7.13 -6.14
CA PRO A 339 26.25 -7.43 -5.12
C PRO A 339 25.87 -7.07 -3.68
N ARG A 340 25.02 -6.04 -3.49
CA ARG A 340 24.52 -5.64 -2.17
C ARG A 340 23.41 -6.52 -1.60
N PHE A 341 22.83 -7.40 -2.43
CA PHE A 341 21.72 -8.28 -2.07
C PHE A 341 22.19 -9.72 -1.82
N THR A 342 23.43 -10.08 -2.20
CA THR A 342 24.01 -11.43 -2.08
C THR A 342 24.15 -11.94 -0.64
N ARG A 343 24.34 -11.06 0.35
CA ARG A 343 24.56 -11.45 1.76
C ARG A 343 23.28 -11.79 2.54
N ASN A 344 22.13 -11.37 2.04
CA ASN A 344 20.84 -11.45 2.76
C ASN A 344 19.76 -12.15 1.91
N VAL A 345 20.14 -12.98 0.93
CA VAL A 345 19.18 -13.87 0.27
C VAL A 345 18.98 -15.05 1.20
N SER A 346 17.97 -14.94 2.05
CA SER A 346 17.31 -16.14 2.58
C SER A 346 16.78 -16.89 1.36
N HIS A 347 17.27 -18.11 1.13
CA HIS A 347 16.73 -19.02 0.11
C HIS A 347 15.48 -19.76 0.64
N SER A 348 14.75 -19.14 1.58
CA SER A 348 13.55 -19.74 2.14
C SER A 348 12.41 -19.53 1.16
N MET A 349 11.91 -20.62 0.57
CA MET A 349 10.58 -20.62 -0.03
C MET A 349 9.55 -20.13 1.01
N HIS A 350 8.52 -19.41 0.55
CA HIS A 350 7.50 -18.77 1.41
C HIS A 350 8.03 -17.58 2.24
N GLU A 351 9.04 -16.90 1.70
CA GLU A 351 9.37 -15.52 2.03
C GLU A 351 9.06 -14.68 0.79
N ALA A 352 8.20 -13.66 0.92
CA ALA A 352 7.63 -12.94 -0.22
C ALA A 352 8.72 -12.39 -1.16
N GLY A 353 9.81 -11.85 -0.61
CA GLY A 353 10.93 -11.32 -1.41
C GLY A 353 11.63 -12.39 -2.26
N TYR A 354 11.72 -13.62 -1.76
CA TYR A 354 12.28 -14.76 -2.50
C TYR A 354 11.29 -15.28 -3.55
N ASP A 355 10.01 -15.39 -3.20
CA ASP A 355 8.96 -15.86 -4.12
C ASP A 355 8.74 -14.86 -5.27
N ALA A 356 8.87 -13.54 -5.01
CA ALA A 356 8.94 -12.51 -6.04
C ALA A 356 10.17 -12.67 -6.96
N TYR A 357 11.35 -12.99 -6.41
CA TYR A 357 12.53 -13.32 -7.22
C TYR A 357 12.27 -14.56 -8.10
N MET A 358 11.78 -15.66 -7.53
CA MET A 358 11.49 -16.89 -8.26
C MET A 358 10.47 -16.66 -9.36
N THR A 359 9.47 -15.81 -9.11
CA THR A 359 8.45 -15.40 -10.09
C THR A 359 9.07 -14.65 -11.27
N GLY A 360 9.87 -13.61 -11.02
CA GLY A 360 10.52 -12.86 -12.11
C GLY A 360 11.56 -13.68 -12.86
N ALA A 361 12.27 -14.57 -12.16
CA ALA A 361 13.21 -15.49 -12.77
C ALA A 361 12.52 -16.54 -13.66
N THR A 362 11.39 -17.07 -13.19
CA THR A 362 10.51 -17.96 -13.97
C THR A 362 10.04 -17.26 -15.23
N PHE A 363 9.59 -16.02 -15.13
CA PHE A 363 9.20 -15.22 -16.29
C PHE A 363 10.33 -15.09 -17.33
N ILE A 364 11.53 -14.66 -16.93
CA ILE A 364 12.69 -14.55 -17.83
C ILE A 364 12.98 -15.88 -18.56
N ARG A 365 12.94 -17.00 -17.83
CA ARG A 365 13.23 -18.33 -18.39
C ARG A 365 12.12 -18.80 -19.33
N LEU A 366 10.86 -18.51 -19.02
CA LEU A 366 9.72 -18.76 -19.91
C LEU A 366 9.85 -17.97 -21.22
N LEU A 367 10.28 -16.70 -21.18
CA LEU A 367 10.52 -15.89 -22.39
C LEU A 367 11.52 -16.56 -23.36
N LYS A 368 12.51 -17.28 -22.82
CA LYS A 368 13.56 -17.95 -23.61
C LYS A 368 13.14 -19.29 -24.19
N LEU A 369 12.35 -20.07 -23.45
CA LEU A 369 11.96 -21.42 -23.83
C LEU A 369 11.08 -21.46 -25.07
N ASP A 370 10.27 -20.43 -25.24
CA ASP A 370 9.49 -20.21 -26.44
C ASP A 370 10.03 -18.95 -27.08
N GLY A 371 10.97 -19.10 -28.03
CA GLY A 371 11.53 -17.99 -28.82
C GLY A 371 10.49 -17.17 -29.59
N SER A 372 9.21 -17.54 -29.49
CA SER A 372 8.04 -16.78 -29.97
C SER A 372 7.45 -15.83 -28.90
N ILE A 373 7.70 -16.04 -27.61
CA ILE A 373 7.14 -15.21 -26.52
C ILE A 373 7.71 -13.79 -26.56
N ASP A 374 8.97 -13.61 -26.96
CA ASP A 374 9.55 -12.26 -27.11
C ASP A 374 8.77 -11.41 -28.13
N LEU A 375 8.23 -12.04 -29.18
CA LEU A 375 7.36 -11.40 -30.19
C LEU A 375 5.87 -11.41 -29.81
N ALA A 376 5.46 -12.23 -28.83
CA ALA A 376 4.05 -12.51 -28.51
C ALA A 376 3.64 -12.13 -27.09
N ILE A 377 4.49 -11.46 -26.32
CA ILE A 377 4.26 -11.16 -24.90
C ILE A 377 2.97 -10.38 -24.64
N TYR A 378 2.56 -9.56 -25.60
CA TYR A 378 1.32 -8.78 -25.57
C TYR A 378 0.06 -9.65 -25.38
N LYS A 379 0.09 -10.94 -25.76
CA LYS A 379 -1.04 -11.86 -25.57
C LYS A 379 -1.28 -12.24 -24.11
N TYR A 380 -0.31 -11.98 -23.23
CA TYR A 380 -0.36 -12.27 -21.79
C TYR A 380 -0.59 -11.02 -20.94
N VAL A 381 -0.45 -9.83 -21.51
CA VAL A 381 -0.60 -8.57 -20.79
C VAL A 381 -2.02 -8.43 -20.26
N ASN A 382 -2.14 -8.08 -18.98
CA ASN A 382 -3.38 -7.81 -18.27
C ASN A 382 -4.37 -8.98 -18.27
N ARG A 383 -3.86 -10.21 -18.35
CA ARG A 383 -4.63 -11.46 -18.23
C ARG A 383 -4.12 -12.25 -17.04
N LEU A 384 -4.86 -12.18 -15.95
CA LEU A 384 -4.50 -12.82 -14.69
C LEU A 384 -5.10 -14.20 -14.61
N TYR A 385 -4.37 -15.19 -14.07
CA TYR A 385 -4.92 -16.53 -13.93
C TYR A 385 -6.10 -16.51 -12.97
N ALA A 386 -7.21 -17.15 -13.37
CA ALA A 386 -8.43 -17.19 -12.55
C ALA A 386 -9.12 -18.56 -12.61
N ALA A 387 -9.11 -19.25 -13.75
CA ALA A 387 -9.83 -20.52 -13.93
C ALA A 387 -11.29 -20.45 -13.43
N THR A 388 -12.11 -19.69 -14.13
CA THR A 388 -13.54 -19.47 -13.93
C THR A 388 -14.35 -20.25 -14.98
N ALA A 389 -15.69 -20.20 -14.89
CA ALA A 389 -16.57 -20.80 -15.89
C ALA A 389 -16.44 -20.12 -17.26
N GLU A 390 -15.96 -18.87 -17.27
CA GLU A 390 -15.77 -18.03 -18.46
C GLU A 390 -14.41 -18.24 -19.13
N GLY A 391 -13.46 -18.89 -18.46
CA GLY A 391 -12.14 -19.18 -19.02
C GLY A 391 -11.03 -19.33 -17.99
N ILE A 392 -9.81 -19.57 -18.46
CA ILE A 392 -8.66 -19.78 -17.58
C ILE A 392 -8.09 -18.49 -16.98
N TYR A 393 -8.49 -17.32 -17.49
CA TYR A 393 -7.97 -16.02 -17.08
C TYR A 393 -9.07 -14.98 -16.90
N TRP A 394 -8.76 -13.96 -16.12
CA TRP A 394 -9.51 -12.72 -16.00
C TRP A 394 -8.74 -11.62 -16.72
N GLU A 395 -9.36 -10.99 -17.73
CA GLU A 395 -8.82 -9.84 -18.44
C GLU A 395 -9.11 -8.51 -17.72
N ILE A 396 -8.07 -7.75 -17.38
CA ILE A 396 -8.20 -6.41 -16.82
C ILE A 396 -8.42 -5.42 -17.95
N LYS A 397 -9.63 -4.88 -18.06
CA LYS A 397 -10.03 -3.95 -19.12
C LYS A 397 -9.82 -2.50 -18.66
N PRO A 398 -9.02 -1.69 -19.38
CA PRO A 398 -8.76 -0.31 -19.00
C PRO A 398 -9.97 0.62 -19.15
N ASP A 399 -10.89 0.29 -20.07
CA ASP A 399 -12.04 1.13 -20.40
C ASP A 399 -13.35 0.55 -19.86
N LYS A 400 -14.12 1.39 -19.15
CA LYS A 400 -15.58 1.24 -19.14
C LYS A 400 -16.06 1.47 -20.58
N PRO A 401 -16.89 0.59 -21.18
CA PRO A 401 -17.73 1.07 -22.27
C PRO A 401 -18.52 2.25 -21.71
N ALA A 402 -18.36 3.44 -22.31
CA ALA A 402 -19.14 4.60 -21.94
C ALA A 402 -20.62 4.22 -22.05
N VAL A 403 -21.33 4.24 -20.92
CA VAL A 403 -22.78 4.06 -20.86
C VAL A 403 -23.44 5.42 -21.02
#